data_AF-A0A5D3BIA7-F1
#
_entry.id   AF-A0A5D3BIA7-F1
#
_cell.length_a   1.000
_cell.length_b   1.000
_cell.length_c   1.000
_cell.angle_alpha   90.00
_cell.angle_beta   90.00
_cell.angle_gamma   90.00
#
_symmetry.space_group_name_H-M   'P 1'
#
loop_
_entity.id
_entity.type
_entity.pdbx_description
1 polymer ?
#
loop_
_entity_poly.entity_id
_entity_poly.type
_entity_poly.pdbx_seq_one_letter_code
_entity_poly.pdbx_strand_id
1 'polypeptide(L)'
;MGDEKGGIVKINNRRRLNREKKMALLQDVDKLKKKLRHEQNVQRALKRAFNRPLGALPRLPPYLPPSTLELLAEVAVLEEEIVWLSKRVVNFRHLYEEAIFANTVESISMKSLLHNQSKSIAPYEHINLPTLTTVQRQPGNYYARLMNPKQSS
;
A
#
# COMPACT_ATOMS: atom_id res chain seq x y z
N MET A 1 -31.27 81.92 1.46
CA MET A 1 -31.92 80.60 1.27
C MET A 1 -31.17 79.87 0.16
N GLY A 2 -30.19 79.00 0.46
CA GLY A 2 -29.33 78.40 -0.58
C GLY A 2 -28.73 77.02 -0.29
N ASP A 3 -28.50 76.64 0.97
CA ASP A 3 -27.52 75.56 1.23
C ASP A 3 -28.10 74.16 1.51
N GLU A 4 -29.42 74.03 1.64
CA GLU A 4 -30.05 72.76 2.06
C GLU A 4 -30.09 71.70 0.95
N LYS A 5 -30.08 72.11 -0.33
CA LYS A 5 -30.17 71.17 -1.46
C LYS A 5 -28.88 70.35 -1.67
N GLY A 6 -27.71 70.88 -1.31
CA GLY A 6 -26.42 70.19 -1.48
C GLY A 6 -26.23 69.00 -0.52
N GLY A 7 -26.75 69.09 0.71
CA GLY A 7 -26.67 68.03 1.72
C GLY A 7 -27.51 66.80 1.37
N ILE A 8 -28.74 67.02 0.88
CA ILE A 8 -29.70 65.95 0.54
C ILE A 8 -29.18 65.10 -0.63
N VAL A 9 -28.58 65.73 -1.65
CA VAL A 9 -28.01 65.03 -2.83
C VAL A 9 -26.81 64.16 -2.43
N LYS A 10 -25.90 64.66 -1.58
CA LYS A 10 -24.77 63.87 -1.08
C LYS A 10 -25.21 62.64 -0.26
N ILE A 11 -26.24 62.78 0.58
CA ILE A 11 -26.77 61.68 1.40
C ILE A 11 -27.42 60.61 0.51
N ASN A 12 -28.19 61.01 -0.51
CA ASN A 12 -28.81 60.08 -1.46
C ASN A 12 -27.79 59.32 -2.29
N ASN A 13 -26.73 59.99 -2.76
CA ASN A 13 -25.63 59.33 -3.48
C ASN A 13 -24.89 58.32 -2.59
N ARG A 14 -24.64 58.65 -1.32
CA ARG A 14 -24.01 57.72 -0.36
C ARG A 14 -24.88 56.49 -0.09
N ARG A 15 -26.20 56.66 0.06
CA ARG A 15 -27.15 55.56 0.22
C ARG A 15 -27.17 54.64 -1.01
N ARG A 16 -27.16 55.22 -2.22
CA ARG A 16 -27.11 54.47 -3.47
C ARG A 16 -25.81 53.67 -3.60
N LEU A 17 -24.66 54.31 -3.40
CA LEU A 17 -23.35 53.64 -3.43
C LEU A 17 -23.27 52.50 -2.41
N ASN A 18 -23.81 52.70 -1.21
CA ASN A 18 -23.83 51.65 -0.19
C ASN A 18 -24.73 50.46 -0.59
N ARG A 19 -25.85 50.70 -1.27
CA ARG A 19 -26.71 49.64 -1.81
C ARG A 19 -25.98 48.87 -2.92
N GLU A 20 -25.35 49.56 -3.85
CA GLU A 20 -24.57 48.94 -4.93
C GLU A 20 -23.43 48.09 -4.38
N LYS A 21 -22.68 48.61 -3.40
CA LYS A 21 -21.64 47.85 -2.68
C LYS A 21 -22.20 46.61 -1.98
N LYS A 22 -23.33 46.75 -1.28
CA LYS A 22 -24.00 45.61 -0.63
C LYS A 22 -24.40 44.54 -1.65
N MET A 23 -24.95 44.95 -2.80
CA MET A 23 -25.33 44.02 -3.85
C MET A 23 -24.12 43.31 -4.47
N ALA A 24 -23.04 44.03 -4.74
CA ALA A 24 -21.80 43.44 -5.25
C ALA A 24 -21.22 42.41 -4.26
N LEU A 25 -21.18 42.74 -2.97
CA LEU A 25 -20.72 41.81 -1.94
C LEU A 25 -21.59 40.56 -1.84
N LEU A 26 -22.92 40.69 -1.91
CA LEU A 26 -23.81 39.53 -1.90
C LEU A 26 -23.57 38.63 -3.12
N GLN A 27 -23.39 39.22 -4.31
CA GLN A 27 -23.04 38.45 -5.50
C GLN A 27 -21.70 37.73 -5.36
N ASP A 28 -20.69 38.36 -4.76
CA ASP A 28 -19.39 37.75 -4.56
C ASP A 28 -19.45 36.63 -3.52
N VAL A 29 -20.24 36.79 -2.45
CA VAL A 29 -20.51 35.71 -1.49
C VAL A 29 -21.15 34.51 -2.19
N ASP A 30 -22.11 34.74 -3.09
CA ASP A 30 -22.75 33.65 -3.84
C ASP A 30 -21.77 32.96 -4.81
N LYS A 31 -20.89 33.72 -5.47
CA LYS A 31 -19.79 33.16 -6.29
C LYS A 31 -18.84 32.32 -5.44
N LEU A 32 -18.43 32.83 -4.27
CA LEU A 32 -17.55 32.12 -3.34
C LEU A 32 -18.19 30.83 -2.84
N LYS A 33 -19.48 30.85 -2.47
CA LYS A 33 -20.23 29.65 -2.09
C LYS A 33 -20.27 28.62 -3.22
N LYS A 34 -20.44 29.05 -4.48
CA LYS A 34 -20.39 28.15 -5.64
C LYS A 34 -19.02 27.51 -5.82
N LYS A 35 -17.94 28.30 -5.74
CA LYS A 35 -16.55 27.81 -5.81
C LYS A 35 -16.26 26.80 -4.70
N LEU A 36 -16.62 27.13 -3.46
CA LEU A 36 -16.42 26.24 -2.31
C LEU A 36 -17.09 24.88 -2.52
N ARG A 37 -18.34 24.85 -3.02
CA ARG A 37 -19.01 23.57 -3.33
C ARG A 37 -18.29 22.79 -4.42
N HIS A 38 -17.79 23.47 -5.45
CA HIS A 38 -17.03 22.82 -6.52
C HIS A 38 -15.76 22.16 -5.96
N GLU A 39 -14.95 22.90 -5.20
CA GLU A 39 -13.75 22.38 -4.56
C GLU A 39 -14.03 21.20 -3.62
N GLN A 40 -15.08 21.30 -2.79
CA GLN A 40 -15.49 20.20 -1.92
C GLN A 40 -15.93 18.95 -2.70
N ASN A 41 -16.58 19.13 -3.85
CA ASN A 41 -16.99 18.03 -4.71
C ASN A 41 -15.78 17.39 -5.42
N VAL A 42 -14.81 18.19 -5.84
CA VAL A 42 -13.52 17.72 -6.38
C VAL A 42 -12.78 16.94 -5.32
N GLN A 43 -12.59 17.50 -4.12
CA GLN A 43 -11.93 16.83 -3.00
C GLN A 43 -12.61 15.50 -2.64
N ARG A 44 -13.95 15.46 -2.62
CA ARG A 44 -14.70 14.21 -2.38
C ARG A 44 -14.46 13.19 -3.47
N ALA A 45 -14.42 13.60 -4.74
CA ALA A 45 -14.14 12.71 -5.86
C ALA A 45 -12.72 12.14 -5.77
N LEU A 46 -11.72 12.98 -5.49
CA LEU A 46 -10.34 12.54 -5.26
C LEU A 46 -10.23 11.58 -4.09
N LYS A 47 -10.88 11.89 -2.96
CA LYS A 47 -10.90 10.99 -1.80
C LYS A 47 -11.52 9.63 -2.13
N ARG A 48 -12.56 9.58 -2.96
CA ARG A 48 -13.12 8.30 -3.45
C ARG A 48 -12.16 7.57 -4.38
N ALA A 49 -11.49 8.29 -5.27
CA ALA A 49 -10.50 7.70 -6.17
C ALA A 49 -9.35 7.05 -5.39
N PHE A 50 -8.82 7.70 -4.36
CA PHE A 50 -7.69 7.17 -3.57
C PHE A 50 -8.06 6.10 -2.54
N ASN A 51 -9.32 6.03 -2.11
CA ASN A 51 -9.77 5.00 -1.15
C ASN A 51 -10.53 3.84 -1.83
N ARG A 52 -10.40 3.69 -3.15
CA ARG A 52 -10.97 2.56 -3.86
C ARG A 52 -10.14 1.29 -3.59
N PRO A 53 -10.71 0.09 -3.77
CA PRO A 53 -9.93 -1.14 -3.78
C PRO A 53 -8.87 -1.12 -4.89
N LEU A 54 -7.65 -1.57 -4.59
CA LEU A 54 -6.57 -1.70 -5.58
C LEU A 54 -7.04 -2.62 -6.72
N GLY A 55 -6.77 -2.22 -7.96
CA GLY A 55 -7.21 -2.95 -9.16
C GLY A 55 -8.64 -2.61 -9.63
N ALA A 56 -9.36 -1.72 -8.95
CA ALA A 56 -10.59 -1.14 -9.49
C ALA A 56 -10.32 0.21 -10.16
N LEU A 57 -10.92 0.48 -11.32
CA LEU A 57 -10.83 1.80 -11.95
C LEU A 57 -11.61 2.86 -11.14
N PRO A 58 -11.06 4.04 -10.86
CA PRO A 58 -11.79 5.07 -10.14
C PRO A 58 -12.97 5.58 -10.98
N ARG A 59 -14.16 5.65 -10.38
CA ARG A 59 -15.30 6.33 -11.01
C ARG A 59 -15.14 7.83 -10.88
N LEU A 60 -14.55 8.44 -11.90
CA LEU A 60 -14.21 9.85 -11.89
C LEU A 60 -15.30 10.71 -12.53
N PRO A 61 -15.79 11.74 -11.83
CA PRO A 61 -16.78 12.65 -12.39
C PRO A 61 -16.17 13.59 -13.45
N PRO A 62 -16.94 13.99 -14.48
CA PRO A 62 -16.45 14.77 -15.62
C PRO A 62 -16.12 16.24 -15.29
N TYR A 63 -16.47 16.71 -14.09
CA TYR A 63 -16.12 18.05 -13.61
C TYR A 63 -14.69 18.13 -13.06
N LEU A 64 -13.94 17.02 -13.02
CA LEU A 64 -12.52 17.04 -12.71
C LEU A 64 -11.71 17.57 -13.91
N PRO A 65 -10.58 18.25 -13.66
CA PRO A 65 -9.67 18.63 -14.73
C PRO A 65 -9.21 17.40 -15.54
N PRO A 66 -9.13 17.48 -16.89
CA PRO A 66 -8.74 16.34 -17.73
C PRO A 66 -7.40 15.72 -17.35
N SER A 67 -6.40 16.54 -17.02
CA SER A 67 -5.09 16.06 -16.54
C SER A 67 -5.21 15.24 -15.26
N THR A 68 -6.14 15.58 -14.37
CA THR A 68 -6.39 14.83 -13.14
C THR A 68 -7.11 13.51 -13.43
N LEU A 69 -8.00 13.49 -14.43
CA LEU A 69 -8.67 12.26 -14.86
C LEU A 69 -7.67 11.23 -15.40
N GLU A 70 -6.79 11.70 -16.28
CA GLU A 70 -5.74 10.88 -16.90
C GLU A 70 -4.78 10.30 -15.85
N LEU A 71 -4.21 11.14 -14.99
CA LEU A 71 -3.29 10.69 -13.93
C LEU A 71 -3.94 9.66 -13.00
N LEU A 72 -5.19 9.88 -12.59
CA LEU A 72 -5.88 8.92 -11.72
C LEU A 72 -6.18 7.59 -12.40
N ALA A 73 -6.39 7.60 -13.73
CA ALA A 73 -6.55 6.38 -14.51
C ALA A 73 -5.21 5.65 -14.67
N GLU A 74 -4.13 6.35 -14.98
CA GLU A 74 -2.78 5.79 -15.09
C GLU A 74 -2.35 5.12 -13.77
N VAL A 75 -2.49 5.83 -12.64
CA VAL A 75 -2.19 5.29 -11.31
C VAL A 75 -3.01 4.03 -11.03
N ALA A 76 -4.26 3.95 -11.50
CA ALA A 76 -5.08 2.75 -11.31
C ALA A 76 -4.56 1.52 -12.05
N VAL A 77 -4.07 1.70 -13.26
CA VAL A 77 -3.46 0.62 -14.04
C VAL A 77 -2.16 0.16 -13.37
N LEU A 78 -1.32 1.11 -12.95
CA LEU A 78 -0.06 0.78 -12.26
C LEU A 78 -0.28 0.03 -10.94
N GLU A 79 -1.30 0.41 -10.17
CA GLU A 79 -1.68 -0.32 -8.96
C GLU A 79 -2.07 -1.77 -9.26
N GLU A 80 -2.82 -2.02 -10.33
CA GLU A 80 -3.17 -3.38 -10.76
C GLU A 80 -1.93 -4.20 -11.16
N GLU A 81 -1.04 -3.61 -11.95
CA GLU A 81 0.21 -4.23 -12.36
C GLU A 81 1.07 -4.62 -11.15
N ILE A 82 1.21 -3.74 -10.17
CA ILE A 82 1.96 -4.01 -8.93
C ILE A 82 1.35 -5.19 -8.17
N VAL A 83 0.02 -5.25 -8.04
CA VAL A 83 -0.67 -6.35 -7.36
C VAL A 83 -0.43 -7.67 -8.09
N TRP A 84 -0.55 -7.67 -9.42
CA TRP A 84 -0.35 -8.88 -10.23
C TRP A 84 1.10 -9.37 -10.17
N LEU A 85 2.08 -8.47 -10.29
CA LEU A 85 3.50 -8.78 -10.19
C LEU A 85 3.84 -9.33 -8.80
N SER A 86 3.30 -8.72 -7.75
CA SER A 86 3.51 -9.18 -6.37
C SER A 86 3.00 -10.60 -6.17
N LYS A 87 1.81 -10.92 -6.71
CA LYS A 87 1.26 -12.29 -6.67
C LYS A 87 2.18 -13.28 -7.39
N ARG A 88 2.73 -12.89 -8.54
CA ARG A 88 3.62 -13.74 -9.33
C ARG A 88 4.94 -14.01 -8.63
N VAL A 89 5.52 -13.00 -7.97
CA VAL A 89 6.75 -13.14 -7.16
C VAL A 89 6.54 -14.15 -6.02
N VAL A 90 5.43 -14.03 -5.29
CA VAL A 90 5.09 -14.98 -4.21
C VAL A 90 4.93 -16.40 -4.75
N ASN A 91 4.26 -16.56 -5.90
CA ASN A 91 4.11 -17.87 -6.53
C ASN A 91 5.46 -18.51 -6.91
N PHE A 92 6.37 -17.76 -7.54
CA PHE A 92 7.68 -18.29 -7.88
C PHE A 92 8.50 -18.68 -6.66
N ARG A 93 8.42 -17.91 -5.59
CA ARG A 93 9.06 -18.27 -4.33
C ARG A 93 8.50 -19.59 -3.77
N HIS A 94 7.18 -19.76 -3.78
CA HIS A 94 6.55 -21.00 -3.33
C HIS A 94 7.02 -22.21 -4.13
N LEU A 95 7.01 -22.12 -5.46
CA LEU A 95 7.47 -23.20 -6.33
C LEU A 95 8.96 -23.51 -6.12
N TYR A 96 9.79 -22.50 -5.87
CA TYR A 96 11.20 -22.69 -5.57
C TYR A 96 11.42 -23.41 -4.24
N GLU A 97 10.69 -23.02 -3.19
CA GLU A 97 10.74 -23.67 -1.88
C GLU A 97 10.25 -25.12 -1.98
N GLU A 98 9.19 -25.39 -2.74
CA GLU A 98 8.68 -26.74 -3.00
C GLU A 98 9.71 -27.60 -3.75
N ALA A 99 10.35 -27.07 -4.79
CA ALA A 99 11.40 -27.77 -5.52
C ALA A 99 12.60 -28.13 -4.63
N ILE A 100 13.03 -27.21 -3.75
CA ILE A 100 14.07 -27.50 -2.75
C ILE A 100 13.61 -28.62 -1.81
N PHE A 101 12.38 -28.53 -1.30
CA PHE A 101 11.84 -29.54 -0.40
C PHE A 101 11.78 -30.92 -1.05
N ALA A 102 11.27 -31.02 -2.27
CA ALA A 102 11.22 -32.28 -3.02
C ALA A 102 12.63 -32.88 -3.20
N ASN A 103 13.60 -32.06 -3.62
CA ASN A 103 14.99 -32.50 -3.82
C ASN A 103 15.65 -32.93 -2.50
N THR A 104 15.41 -32.22 -1.39
CA THR A 104 15.95 -32.60 -0.08
C THR A 104 15.38 -33.93 0.41
N VAL A 105 14.07 -34.15 0.27
CA VAL A 105 13.43 -35.44 0.60
C VAL A 105 14.00 -36.57 -0.26
N GLU A 106 14.16 -36.36 -1.57
CA GLU A 106 14.76 -37.34 -2.47
C GLU A 106 16.21 -37.67 -2.07
N SER A 107 17.00 -36.64 -1.74
CA SER A 107 18.38 -36.83 -1.29
C SER A 107 18.48 -37.60 0.04
N ILE A 108 17.55 -37.36 0.97
CA ILE A 108 17.49 -38.08 2.26
C ILE A 108 17.06 -39.53 2.03
N SER A 109 16.06 -39.75 1.19
CA SER A 109 15.58 -41.08 0.81
C SER A 109 16.70 -41.90 0.16
N MET A 110 17.40 -41.34 -0.82
CA MET A 110 18.56 -41.99 -1.45
C MET A 110 19.68 -42.29 -0.46
N LYS A 111 20.02 -41.35 0.44
CA LYS A 111 21.01 -41.59 1.50
C LYS A 111 20.58 -42.71 2.46
N SER A 112 19.30 -42.80 2.80
CA SER A 112 18.76 -43.88 3.63
C SER A 112 18.81 -45.24 2.91
N LEU A 113 18.54 -45.25 1.60
CA LEU A 113 18.64 -46.45 0.77
C LEU A 113 20.09 -46.97 0.70
N LEU A 114 21.06 -46.07 0.53
CA LEU A 114 22.49 -46.42 0.55
C LEU A 114 22.93 -46.92 1.93
N HIS A 115 22.47 -46.31 3.01
CA HIS A 115 22.75 -46.79 4.37
C HIS A 115 22.16 -48.18 4.66
N ASN A 116 21.04 -48.53 4.03
CA ASN A 116 20.42 -49.86 4.12
C ASN A 116 21.11 -50.90 3.21
N GLN A 117 21.64 -50.50 2.05
CA GLN A 117 22.44 -51.39 1.18
C GLN A 117 23.81 -51.74 1.80
N SER A 118 24.43 -50.81 2.53
CA SER A 118 25.66 -51.08 3.30
C SER A 118 25.48 -52.06 4.46
N LYS A 119 24.25 -52.49 4.78
CA LYS A 119 23.96 -53.57 5.75
C LYS A 119 23.71 -54.94 5.10
N SER A 120 23.74 -55.05 3.77
CA SER A 120 23.41 -56.29 3.04
C SER A 120 24.62 -57.14 2.62
N ILE A 121 25.85 -56.78 3.00
CA ILE A 121 27.03 -57.63 2.74
C ILE A 121 27.83 -57.77 4.05
N ALA A 122 27.42 -58.73 4.88
CA ALA A 122 28.30 -59.42 5.82
C ALA A 122 27.63 -60.72 6.29
N PRO A 123 28.23 -61.91 6.06
CA PRO A 123 27.87 -63.10 6.81
C PRO A 123 28.42 -62.97 8.24
N TYR A 124 27.51 -63.11 9.22
CA TYR A 124 27.67 -63.37 10.66
C TYR A 124 29.02 -63.05 11.32
N GLU A 125 29.02 -62.20 12.35
CA GLU A 125 29.43 -62.57 13.72
C GLU A 125 28.75 -61.64 14.75
N HIS A 126 28.43 -62.22 15.91
CA HIS A 126 27.95 -61.54 17.11
C HIS A 126 28.95 -60.46 17.58
N ILE A 127 28.45 -59.39 18.22
CA ILE A 127 28.90 -58.82 19.53
C ILE A 127 28.55 -57.32 19.64
N ASN A 128 27.73 -57.03 20.67
CA ASN A 128 27.52 -55.82 21.47
C ASN A 128 27.04 -54.48 20.85
N LEU A 129 25.84 -54.09 21.29
CA LEU A 129 25.29 -52.73 21.27
C LEU A 129 26.21 -51.72 21.99
N PRO A 130 26.34 -50.50 21.45
CA PRO A 130 26.39 -49.30 22.25
C PRO A 130 25.14 -48.43 22.02
N THR A 131 24.53 -48.06 23.14
CA THR A 131 23.40 -47.15 23.28
C THR A 131 23.62 -45.84 22.52
N LEU A 132 22.71 -45.47 21.61
CA LEU A 132 22.66 -44.13 21.02
C LEU A 132 22.15 -43.16 22.08
N THR A 133 23.06 -42.42 22.72
CA THR A 133 22.70 -41.20 23.46
C THR A 133 22.21 -40.16 22.46
N THR A 134 20.92 -39.86 22.53
CA THR A 134 20.29 -38.67 21.96
C THR A 134 21.05 -37.42 22.43
N VAL A 135 21.92 -36.87 21.58
CA VAL A 135 22.32 -35.47 21.70
C VAL A 135 21.27 -34.64 20.99
N GLN A 136 20.29 -34.20 21.77
CA GLN A 136 19.29 -33.22 21.37
C GLN A 136 19.99 -31.90 21.05
N ARG A 137 20.40 -31.71 19.79
CA ARG A 137 20.75 -30.38 19.28
C ARG A 137 19.45 -29.61 19.08
N GLN A 138 19.10 -28.82 20.08
CA GLN A 138 18.09 -27.77 19.98
C GLN A 138 18.44 -26.85 18.79
N PRO A 139 17.47 -26.47 17.94
CA PRO A 139 17.71 -25.50 16.88
C PRO A 139 18.03 -24.15 17.53
N GLY A 140 19.29 -23.75 17.44
CA GLY A 140 19.78 -22.47 17.95
C GLY A 140 19.14 -21.32 17.20
N ASN A 141 18.52 -20.40 17.93
CA ASN A 141 18.00 -19.13 17.43
C ASN A 141 19.10 -18.30 16.76
N TYR A 142 19.15 -18.36 15.43
CA TYR A 142 20.08 -17.60 14.60
C TYR A 142 19.97 -16.08 14.78
N TYR A 143 18.84 -15.59 15.30
CA TYR A 143 18.64 -14.17 15.60
C TYR A 143 19.37 -13.67 16.86
N ALA A 144 19.71 -14.55 17.81
CA ALA A 144 20.39 -14.14 19.03
C ALA A 144 21.91 -13.90 18.82
N ARG A 145 22.50 -14.57 17.82
CA ARG A 145 23.96 -14.53 17.57
C ARG A 145 24.43 -13.25 16.86
N LEU A 146 23.54 -12.56 16.16
CA LEU A 146 23.86 -11.30 15.47
C LEU A 146 23.88 -10.08 16.40
N MET A 147 23.34 -10.20 17.62
CA MET A 147 23.18 -9.06 18.53
C MET A 147 24.25 -8.95 19.63
N ASN A 148 25.24 -9.85 19.69
CA ASN A 148 26.36 -9.71 20.64
C ASN A 148 27.68 -10.28 20.06
N PRO A 149 28.62 -9.42 19.63
CA PRO A 149 29.85 -9.86 18.96
C PRO A 149 31.01 -10.14 19.92
N LYS A 150 30.76 -10.49 21.19
CA LYS A 150 31.85 -10.80 22.12
C LYS A 150 31.71 -12.21 22.65
N GLN A 151 32.82 -12.94 22.55
CA GLN A 151 33.13 -14.24 23.14
C GLN A 151 33.03 -15.42 22.17
N SER A 152 34.11 -15.65 21.42
CA SER A 152 34.63 -16.99 21.19
C SER A 152 36.15 -16.88 21.20
N SER A 153 36.75 -17.38 22.28
CA SER A 153 38.17 -17.73 22.33
C SER A 153 38.36 -19.15 21.81
#